data_AF-A0ABD3GGX8-F1
#
_entry.id   AF-A0ABD3GGX8-F1
#
_cell.length_a   1.000
_cell.length_b   1.000
_cell.length_c   1.000
_cell.angle_alpha   90.00
_cell.angle_beta   90.00
_cell.angle_gamma   90.00
#
_symmetry.space_group_name_H-M   'P 1'
#
loop_
_entity.id
_entity.type
_entity.pdbx_description
1 polymer ?
#
loop_
_entity_poly.entity_id
_entity_poly.type
_entity_poly.pdbx_seq_one_letter_code
_entity_poly.pdbx_strand_id
1 'polypeptide(L)'
;MSGWNYVVTAHKPTNVTHSCVGNFMGPQELNLIIARVPLTLSSKKCTRIEIHLLTPQGLQPMLEVPIYGRIATLELFRPPGDSQDVLFISTERYKFCVLQWDAEAGELVTRAVSDVSDRIGRPTDNGQVLFIPLMSLVNEPVKR
;
A
#
# COMPACT_ATOMS: atom_id res chain seq x y z
N MET A 1 -9.40 -30.83 -24.03
CA MET A 1 -8.70 -29.71 -24.72
C MET A 1 -8.40 -28.64 -23.68
N SER A 2 -7.12 -28.33 -23.46
CA SER A 2 -6.73 -27.19 -22.62
C SER A 2 -6.88 -25.89 -23.43
N GLY A 3 -7.76 -24.98 -22.98
CA GLY A 3 -7.94 -23.67 -23.60
C GLY A 3 -6.89 -22.67 -23.11
N TRP A 4 -6.34 -21.88 -24.02
CA TRP A 4 -5.47 -20.75 -23.72
C TRP A 4 -6.30 -19.48 -23.62
N ASN A 5 -6.24 -18.78 -22.48
CA ASN A 5 -6.98 -17.54 -22.26
C ASN A 5 -6.00 -16.40 -22.02
N TYR A 6 -6.28 -15.24 -22.63
CA TYR A 6 -5.59 -13.98 -22.34
C TYR A 6 -6.54 -13.05 -21.58
N VAL A 7 -6.07 -12.49 -20.48
CA VAL A 7 -6.87 -11.61 -19.62
C VAL A 7 -6.21 -10.25 -19.57
N VAL A 8 -6.96 -9.20 -19.92
CA VAL A 8 -6.50 -7.81 -19.93
C VAL A 8 -7.50 -6.91 -19.21
N THR A 9 -7.00 -5.82 -18.62
CA THR A 9 -7.84 -4.81 -17.98
C THR A 9 -8.22 -3.75 -19.02
N ALA A 10 -9.47 -3.75 -19.45
CA ALA A 10 -9.98 -2.73 -20.39
C ALA A 10 -10.15 -1.35 -19.73
N HIS A 11 -10.62 -1.33 -18.48
CA HIS A 11 -10.78 -0.11 -17.70
C HIS A 11 -10.21 -0.31 -16.29
N LYS A 12 -9.41 0.66 -15.83
CA LYS A 12 -8.82 0.60 -14.49
C LYS A 12 -9.91 0.72 -13.41
N PRO A 13 -9.73 0.12 -12.22
CA PRO A 13 -10.66 0.32 -11.10
C PRO A 13 -10.77 1.81 -10.74
N THR A 14 -11.99 2.29 -10.53
CA THR A 14 -12.28 3.69 -10.12
C THR A 14 -12.72 3.82 -8.67
N ASN A 15 -13.17 2.74 -8.05
CA ASN A 15 -13.62 2.74 -6.65
C ASN A 15 -12.43 3.00 -5.72
N VAL A 16 -12.54 4.04 -4.88
CA VAL A 16 -11.58 4.37 -3.83
C VAL A 16 -12.01 3.70 -2.52
N THR A 17 -11.14 2.88 -1.94
CA THR A 17 -11.43 2.19 -0.67
C THR A 17 -10.61 2.70 0.49
N HIS A 18 -9.37 3.14 0.23
CA HIS A 18 -8.44 3.61 1.25
C HIS A 18 -7.74 4.86 0.75
N SER A 19 -7.45 5.77 1.66
CA SER A 19 -6.58 6.91 1.41
C SER A 19 -5.82 7.27 2.67
N CYS A 20 -4.63 7.82 2.49
CA CYS A 20 -3.84 8.35 3.60
C CYS A 20 -3.10 9.61 3.15
N VAL A 21 -2.76 10.45 4.11
CA VAL A 21 -2.06 11.71 3.89
C VAL A 21 -0.81 11.73 4.74
N GLY A 22 0.31 12.13 4.14
CA GLY A 22 1.59 12.21 4.83
C GLY A 22 2.71 12.64 3.90
N ASN A 23 3.93 12.68 4.43
CA ASN A 23 5.10 13.20 3.75
C ASN A 23 5.88 12.05 3.11
N PHE A 24 5.38 11.51 1.99
CA PHE A 24 5.89 10.28 1.39
C PHE A 24 7.00 10.50 0.35
N MET A 25 6.88 11.55 -0.48
CA MET A 25 7.83 11.86 -1.55
C MET A 25 9.01 12.71 -1.07
N GLY A 26 8.89 13.33 0.11
CA GLY A 26 9.92 14.16 0.70
C GLY A 26 9.51 14.69 2.09
N PRO A 27 10.45 15.23 2.88
CA PRO A 27 10.23 15.60 4.28
C PRO A 27 9.22 16.73 4.50
N GLN A 28 9.02 17.60 3.51
CA GLN A 28 8.14 18.77 3.57
C GLN A 28 7.05 18.76 2.49
N GLU A 29 6.96 17.67 1.72
CA GLU A 29 5.98 17.53 0.65
C GLU A 29 4.79 16.75 1.17
N LEU A 30 3.62 17.38 1.22
CA LEU A 30 2.41 16.69 1.66
C LEU A 30 1.80 15.92 0.49
N ASN A 31 1.64 14.61 0.66
CA ASN A 31 1.12 13.73 -0.37
C ASN A 31 -0.23 13.14 0.04
N LEU A 32 -1.10 12.94 -0.95
CA LEU A 32 -2.33 12.18 -0.84
C LEU A 32 -2.16 10.87 -1.62
N ILE A 33 -2.25 9.75 -0.90
CA ILE A 33 -2.17 8.41 -1.48
C ILE A 33 -3.58 7.83 -1.50
N ILE A 34 -3.98 7.30 -2.65
CA ILE A 34 -5.32 6.77 -2.90
C ILE A 34 -5.19 5.33 -3.40
N ALA A 35 -5.86 4.39 -2.75
CA ALA A 35 -6.02 3.02 -3.24
C ALA A 35 -7.32 2.88 -4.01
N ARG A 36 -7.21 2.49 -5.28
CA ARG A 36 -8.33 2.11 -6.13
C ARG A 36 -8.43 0.61 -6.32
N VAL A 37 -9.43 0.03 -5.67
CA VAL A 37 -9.62 -1.42 -5.57
C VAL A 37 -10.74 -1.86 -6.52
N PRO A 38 -10.56 -2.97 -7.27
CA PRO A 38 -11.63 -3.53 -8.08
C PRO A 38 -12.78 -4.05 -7.20
N LEU A 39 -14.01 -3.74 -7.58
CA LEU A 39 -15.25 -4.22 -6.93
C LEU A 39 -15.47 -5.74 -6.97
N THR A 40 -14.64 -6.47 -7.72
CA THR A 40 -14.78 -7.90 -7.88
C THR A 40 -14.13 -8.63 -6.71
N LEU A 41 -14.81 -9.66 -6.18
CA LEU A 41 -14.32 -10.49 -5.06
C LEU A 41 -13.10 -11.36 -5.44
N SER A 42 -12.64 -11.32 -6.69
CA SER A 42 -11.46 -12.05 -7.12
C SER A 42 -10.19 -11.31 -6.69
N SER A 43 -9.51 -11.85 -5.69
CA SER A 43 -8.18 -11.38 -5.25
C SER A 43 -7.07 -11.54 -6.31
N LYS A 44 -7.40 -12.05 -7.51
CA LYS A 44 -6.49 -12.10 -8.66
C LYS A 44 -6.45 -10.79 -9.46
N LYS A 45 -7.32 -9.82 -9.16
CA LYS A 45 -7.26 -8.49 -9.80
C LYS A 45 -6.34 -7.54 -9.03
N CYS A 46 -5.65 -6.70 -9.80
CA CYS A 46 -4.67 -5.74 -9.30
C CYS A 46 -5.39 -4.51 -8.71
N THR A 47 -5.01 -4.13 -7.49
CA THR A 47 -5.33 -2.80 -6.94
C THR A 47 -4.35 -1.79 -7.54
N ARG A 48 -4.74 -0.52 -7.65
CA ARG A 48 -3.82 0.54 -8.06
C ARG A 48 -3.69 1.57 -6.95
N ILE A 49 -2.46 2.00 -6.69
CA ILE A 49 -2.18 3.09 -5.76
C ILE A 49 -1.81 4.31 -6.59
N GLU A 50 -2.48 5.42 -6.33
CA GLU A 50 -2.22 6.72 -6.92
C GLU A 50 -1.62 7.65 -5.86
N ILE A 51 -0.46 8.22 -6.15
CA ILE A 51 0.24 9.16 -5.29
C ILE A 51 0.12 10.55 -5.90
N HIS A 52 -0.42 11.47 -5.13
CA HIS A 52 -0.60 12.86 -5.52
C HIS A 52 0.20 13.78 -4.60
N LEU A 53 0.80 14.82 -5.16
CA LEU A 53 1.38 15.93 -4.41
C LEU A 53 0.30 16.99 -4.20
N LEU A 54 0.17 17.47 -2.96
CA LEU A 54 -0.73 18.58 -2.65
C LEU A 54 -0.05 19.90 -2.99
N THR A 55 -0.64 20.64 -3.92
CA THR A 55 -0.21 21.98 -4.31
C THR A 55 -1.30 23.00 -3.97
N PRO A 56 -0.98 24.30 -3.86
CA PRO A 56 -2.00 25.33 -3.64
C PRO A 56 -3.09 25.38 -4.72
N GLN A 57 -2.78 24.90 -5.94
CA GLN A 57 -3.69 24.84 -7.08
C GLN A 57 -4.56 23.57 -7.09
N GLY A 58 -4.20 22.56 -6.29
CA GLY A 58 -4.96 21.31 -6.19
C GLY A 58 -4.07 20.08 -6.00
N LEU A 59 -4.51 18.95 -6.55
CA LEU A 59 -3.79 17.69 -6.48
C LEU A 59 -3.04 17.45 -7.79
N GLN A 60 -1.72 17.34 -7.70
CA GLN A 60 -0.88 16.98 -8.83
C GLN A 60 -0.61 15.47 -8.80
N PRO A 61 -1.04 14.69 -9.80
CA PRO A 61 -0.73 13.26 -9.86
C PRO A 61 0.78 13.08 -10.12
N MET A 62 1.44 12.30 -9.26
CA MET A 62 2.88 12.04 -9.35
C MET A 62 3.16 10.64 -9.89
N LEU A 63 2.53 9.62 -9.29
CA LEU A 63 2.82 8.23 -9.61
C LEU A 63 1.57 7.36 -9.50
N GLU A 64 1.48 6.35 -10.35
CA GLU A 64 0.46 5.31 -10.27
C GLU A 64 1.12 3.92 -10.31
N VAL A 65 0.95 3.13 -9.25
CA VAL A 65 1.61 1.82 -9.11
C VAL A 65 0.58 0.69 -8.96
N PRO A 66 0.71 -0.39 -9.75
CA PRO A 66 -0.10 -1.59 -9.56
C PRO A 66 0.37 -2.40 -8.35
N ILE A 67 -0.56 -2.79 -7.46
CA ILE A 67 -0.33 -3.75 -6.37
C ILE A 67 -1.06 -5.05 -6.67
N TYR A 68 -0.29 -6.15 -6.73
CA TYR A 68 -0.82 -7.49 -7.03
C TYR A 68 -1.57 -8.08 -5.82
N GLY A 69 -2.83 -7.73 -5.72
CA GLY A 69 -3.75 -8.21 -4.71
C GLY A 69 -4.80 -7.15 -4.41
N ARG A 70 -5.79 -7.54 -3.60
CA ARG A 70 -6.73 -6.59 -3.01
C ARG A 70 -6.12 -6.03 -1.73
N ILE A 71 -6.02 -4.70 -1.64
CA ILE A 71 -5.51 -4.03 -0.45
C ILE A 71 -6.54 -4.20 0.68
N ALA A 72 -6.07 -4.70 1.83
CA ALA A 72 -6.86 -4.84 3.04
C ALA A 72 -6.66 -3.64 3.96
N THR A 73 -5.40 -3.22 4.16
CA THR A 73 -5.04 -2.02 4.93
C THR A 73 -3.95 -1.24 4.22
N LEU A 74 -3.96 0.08 4.39
CA LEU A 74 -2.99 1.01 3.81
C LEU A 74 -2.79 2.16 4.79
N GLU A 75 -1.57 2.35 5.28
CA GLU A 75 -1.24 3.39 6.26
C GLU A 75 0.17 3.95 6.02
N LEU A 76 0.32 5.25 6.26
CA LEU A 76 1.62 5.92 6.28
C LEU A 76 2.14 5.99 7.72
N PHE A 77 3.44 5.80 7.88
CA PHE A 77 4.10 6.04 9.15
C PHE A 77 5.54 6.47 8.93
N ARG A 78 6.11 7.17 9.91
CA ARG A 78 7.53 7.55 9.90
C ARG A 78 8.33 6.62 10.81
N PRO A 79 9.22 5.79 10.26
CA PRO A 79 10.15 5.03 11.08
C PRO A 79 11.13 5.95 11.80
N PRO A 80 11.66 5.52 12.94
CA PRO A 80 12.66 6.27 13.69
C PRO A 80 13.92 6.53 12.86
N GLY A 81 14.29 7.80 12.72
CA GLY A 81 15.49 8.20 11.97
C GLY A 81 15.27 8.44 10.48
N ASP A 82 14.08 8.15 9.94
CA ASP A 82 13.72 8.55 8.59
C ASP A 82 13.24 10.01 8.54
N SER A 83 13.56 10.68 7.45
CA SER A 83 13.11 12.06 7.16
C SER A 83 11.73 12.12 6.49
N GLN A 84 11.28 11.01 5.92
CA GLN A 84 10.03 10.88 5.15
C GLN A 84 9.24 9.66 5.63
N ASP A 85 7.96 9.65 5.32
CA ASP A 85 7.05 8.57 5.67
C ASP A 85 7.23 7.39 4.72
N VAL A 86 7.01 6.19 5.23
CA VAL A 86 6.96 4.96 4.46
C VAL A 86 5.53 4.44 4.43
N LEU A 87 5.18 3.77 3.33
CA LEU A 87 3.84 3.28 3.07
C LEU A 87 3.76 1.79 3.43
N PHE A 88 2.96 1.45 4.43
CA PHE A 88 2.61 0.08 4.75
C PHE A 88 1.37 -0.33 3.97
N ILE A 89 1.41 -1.47 3.30
CA ILE A 89 0.27 -2.07 2.61
C ILE A 89 0.15 -3.52 3.04
N SER A 90 -1.05 -3.93 3.44
CA SER A 90 -1.42 -5.35 3.55
C SER A 90 -2.44 -5.72 2.50
N THR A 91 -2.42 -6.98 2.10
CA THR A 91 -3.38 -7.56 1.16
C THR A 91 -4.29 -8.55 1.86
N GLU A 92 -5.46 -8.80 1.27
CA GLU A 92 -6.40 -9.80 1.78
C GLU A 92 -5.84 -11.22 1.84
N ARG A 93 -4.72 -11.48 1.13
CA ARG A 93 -3.98 -12.74 1.19
C ARG A 93 -2.92 -12.76 2.28
N TYR A 94 -2.97 -11.84 3.23
CA TYR A 94 -2.05 -11.72 4.37
C TYR A 94 -0.59 -11.50 3.95
N LYS A 95 -0.35 -11.01 2.73
CA LYS A 95 0.97 -10.50 2.34
C LYS A 95 1.03 -9.02 2.62
N PHE A 96 2.14 -8.55 3.17
CA PHE A 96 2.39 -7.13 3.35
C PHE A 96 3.68 -6.69 2.67
N CYS A 97 3.74 -5.42 2.33
CA CYS A 97 4.97 -4.76 1.94
C CYS A 97 5.06 -3.36 2.57
N VAL A 98 6.29 -2.89 2.76
CA VAL A 98 6.62 -1.53 3.15
C VAL A 98 7.35 -0.89 1.98
N LEU A 99 6.79 0.20 1.48
CA LEU A 99 7.31 0.92 0.32
C LEU A 99 7.85 2.29 0.75
N GLN A 100 8.90 2.72 0.09
CA GLN A 100 9.51 4.04 0.27
C GLN A 100 9.73 4.68 -1.09
N TRP A 101 9.57 6.00 -1.19
CA TRP A 101 10.03 6.76 -2.34
C TRP A 101 11.55 7.01 -2.27
N ASP A 102 12.24 6.71 -3.37
CA ASP A 102 13.62 7.13 -3.61
C ASP A 102 13.62 8.33 -4.56
N ALA A 103 13.94 9.52 -4.03
CA ALA A 103 13.95 10.75 -4.80
C ALA A 103 15.14 10.86 -5.76
N GLU A 104 16.25 10.15 -5.50
CA GLU A 104 17.42 10.15 -6.39
C GLU A 104 17.17 9.27 -7.61
N ALA A 105 16.61 8.08 -7.40
CA ALA A 105 16.24 7.17 -8.49
C ALA A 105 14.93 7.56 -9.17
N GLY A 106 14.06 8.32 -8.50
CA GLY A 106 12.69 8.59 -8.97
C GLY A 106 11.82 7.33 -9.02
N GLU A 107 12.09 6.38 -8.13
CA GLU A 107 11.46 5.07 -8.11
C GLU A 107 10.95 4.69 -6.73
N LEU A 108 10.02 3.73 -6.71
CA LEU A 108 9.38 3.25 -5.50
C LEU A 108 10.05 1.95 -5.04
N VAL A 109 10.76 2.01 -3.92
CA VAL A 109 11.60 0.91 -3.40
C VAL A 109 10.83 0.11 -2.35
N THR A 110 10.89 -1.22 -2.45
CA THR A 110 10.34 -2.11 -1.43
C THR A 110 11.36 -2.31 -0.31
N ARG A 111 11.10 -1.74 0.87
CA ARG A 111 11.97 -1.90 2.05
C ARG A 111 11.81 -3.26 2.70
N ALA A 112 10.57 -3.73 2.81
CA ALA A 112 10.26 -5.00 3.45
C ALA A 112 9.09 -5.67 2.74
N VAL A 113 9.11 -7.00 2.71
CA VAL A 113 8.01 -7.82 2.24
C VAL A 113 7.93 -9.05 3.13
N SER A 114 6.72 -9.47 3.49
CA SER A 114 6.52 -10.74 4.18
C SER A 114 5.11 -11.28 3.96
N ASP A 115 4.93 -12.53 4.38
CA ASP A 115 3.67 -13.25 4.41
C ASP A 115 3.34 -13.55 5.87
N VAL A 116 2.21 -13.01 6.34
CA VAL A 116 1.69 -13.21 7.70
C VAL A 116 0.45 -14.12 7.68
N SER A 117 0.29 -14.94 6.64
CA SER A 117 -0.76 -15.96 6.61
C SER A 117 -0.48 -17.05 7.63
N ASP A 118 -1.48 -17.30 8.48
CA ASP A 118 -1.47 -18.44 9.38
C ASP A 118 -2.14 -19.66 8.74
N ARG A 119 -1.57 -20.83 8.96
CA ARG A 119 -2.16 -22.11 8.54
C ARG A 119 -3.43 -22.46 9.31
N ILE A 120 -3.56 -21.90 10.50
CA ILE A 120 -4.64 -22.16 11.46
C ILE A 120 -5.21 -20.81 11.85
N GLY A 121 -6.43 -20.52 11.40
CA GLY A 121 -7.11 -19.27 11.71
C GLY A 121 -8.43 -19.17 10.96
N ARG A 122 -9.45 -18.62 11.62
CA ARG A 122 -10.70 -18.23 10.94
C ARG A 122 -10.62 -16.74 10.63
N PRO A 123 -10.88 -16.32 9.37
CA PRO A 123 -10.98 -14.91 9.06
C PRO A 123 -12.01 -14.22 9.96
N THR A 124 -11.69 -13.01 10.40
CA THR A 124 -12.61 -12.15 11.15
C THR A 124 -13.72 -11.63 10.26
N ASP A 125 -14.94 -11.55 10.79
CA ASP A 125 -16.10 -11.05 10.03
C ASP A 125 -15.92 -9.58 9.60
N ASN A 126 -15.21 -8.79 10.41
CA ASN A 126 -14.94 -7.37 10.15
C ASN A 126 -13.71 -7.13 9.26
N GLY A 127 -13.07 -8.19 8.76
CA GLY A 127 -11.85 -8.09 7.95
C GLY A 127 -10.58 -7.79 8.76
N GLN A 128 -9.50 -7.48 8.03
CA GLN A 128 -8.17 -7.24 8.61
C GLN A 128 -8.07 -5.81 9.15
N VAL A 129 -7.46 -5.67 10.32
CA VAL A 129 -7.21 -4.36 10.97
C VAL A 129 -5.72 -4.20 11.18
N LEU A 130 -5.20 -3.03 10.81
CA LEU A 130 -3.81 -2.64 11.06
C LEU A 130 -3.81 -1.54 12.11
N PHE A 131 -2.90 -1.65 13.07
CA PHE A 131 -2.63 -0.60 14.03
C PHE A 131 -1.12 -0.35 14.06
N ILE A 132 -0.72 0.88 13.72
CA ILE A 132 0.66 1.33 13.83
C ILE A 132 0.71 2.28 15.04
N PRO A 133 1.42 1.91 16.13
CA PRO A 133 1.52 2.78 17.28
C PRO A 133 2.26 4.07 16.92
N LEU A 134 1.79 5.19 17.48
CA LEU A 134 2.37 6.53 17.31
C LEU A 134 3.84 6.62 17.80
N MET A 135 4.30 5.60 18.54
CA MET A 135 5.58 5.55 19.25
C MET A 135 6.55 4.52 18.62
N SER A 136 6.64 4.43 17.30
CA SER A 136 7.54 3.52 16.56
C SER A 136 9.06 3.70 16.85
N LEU A 137 9.42 4.45 17.89
CA LEU A 137 10.75 4.57 18.51
C LEU A 137 10.88 3.67 19.76
N VAL A 138 10.75 2.34 19.64
CA VAL A 138 11.48 1.45 20.56
C VAL A 138 12.04 0.30 19.74
N ASN A 139 13.35 0.32 19.54
CA ASN A 139 14.15 -0.80 19.08
C ASN A 139 13.98 -1.98 20.06
N GLU A 140 12.94 -2.78 19.89
CA GLU A 140 12.92 -4.13 20.42
C GLU A 140 13.38 -5.07 19.29
N PRO A 141 14.51 -5.77 19.45
CA PRO A 141 14.90 -6.78 18.49
C PRO A 141 13.82 -7.86 18.47
N VAL A 142 13.24 -8.11 17.29
CA VAL A 142 12.32 -9.22 17.05
C VAL A 142 12.99 -10.51 17.55
N LYS A 143 12.59 -10.98 18.74
CA LYS A 143 13.01 -12.28 19.25
C LYS A 143 12.32 -13.36 18.42
N ARG A 144 13.16 -14.21 17.82
CA ARG A 144 12.79 -15.44 17.12
C ARG A 144 12.04 -16.41 18.00
#